data_AF-A0A8T4UL73-F1
#
_entry.id   AF-A0A8T4UL73-F1
#
_cell.length_a   1.000
_cell.length_b   1.000
_cell.length_c   1.000
_cell.angle_alpha   90.00
_cell.angle_beta   90.00
_cell.angle_gamma   90.00
#
_symmetry.space_group_name_H-M   'P 1'
#
loop_
_entity.id
_entity.type
_entity.pdbx_description
1 polymer ?
#
loop_
_entity_poly.entity_id
_entity_poly.type
_entity_poly.pdbx_seq_one_letter_code
_entity_poly.pdbx_strand_id
1 'polypeptide(L)' 'MFNLLKRKDPVCGMKEKKGKGFEKEGKWFCSKECLNRFEGGKISKKGCCCCH' A
#
# COMPACT_ATOMS: atom_id res chain seq x y z
N MET A 1 5.71 -7.39 -24.68
CA MET A 1 5.45 -6.21 -23.81
C MET A 1 5.48 -6.67 -22.36
N PHE A 2 6.56 -6.34 -21.64
CA PHE A 2 6.80 -6.85 -20.28
C PHE A 2 5.89 -6.15 -19.29
N ASN A 3 4.87 -6.88 -18.85
CA ASN A 3 3.89 -6.40 -17.89
C ASN A 3 4.59 -6.19 -16.55
N LEU A 4 4.81 -4.92 -16.23
CA LEU A 4 5.34 -4.42 -14.96
C LEU A 4 4.71 -5.19 -13.78
N LEU A 5 5.53 -5.95 -13.07
CA LEU A 5 5.24 -6.43 -11.71
C LEU A 5 5.12 -5.19 -10.79
N LYS A 6 4.01 -4.45 -10.91
CA LYS A 6 3.70 -3.30 -10.06
C LYS A 6 3.38 -3.83 -8.69
N ARG A 7 4.27 -3.60 -7.72
CA ARG A 7 3.96 -3.87 -6.32
C ARG A 7 2.72 -3.07 -5.92
N LYS A 8 1.93 -3.61 -5.00
CA LYS A 8 0.72 -2.97 -4.49
C LYS A 8 0.89 -2.77 -3.00
N ASP A 9 0.55 -1.58 -2.53
CA ASP A 9 0.53 -1.28 -1.11
C ASP A 9 -0.51 -2.19 -0.42
N PRO A 10 -0.11 -3.00 0.57
CA PRO A 10 -1.00 -3.95 1.23
C PRO A 10 -1.99 -3.27 2.19
N VAL A 11 -1.76 -2.00 2.54
CA VAL A 11 -2.60 -1.24 3.47
C VAL A 11 -3.72 -0.54 2.71
N CYS A 12 -3.43 0.32 1.75
CA CYS A 12 -4.45 1.08 1.02
C CYS A 12 -4.82 0.46 -0.33
N GLY A 13 -4.05 -0.52 -0.81
CA GLY A 13 -4.24 -1.13 -2.12
C GLY A 13 -3.77 -0.24 -3.28
N MET A 14 -2.99 0.81 -3.03
CA MET A 14 -2.47 1.68 -4.07
C MET A 14 -1.40 0.97 -4.90
N LYS A 15 -1.39 1.19 -6.22
CA LYS A 15 -0.37 0.64 -7.12
C LYS A 15 0.93 1.43 -6.94
N GLU A 16 2.06 0.72 -6.89
CA GLU A 16 3.41 1.29 -6.83
C GLU A 16 3.61 2.25 -8.00
N LYS A 17 4.05 3.47 -7.67
CA LYS A 17 4.48 4.48 -8.63
C LYS A 17 6.01 4.51 -8.60
N LYS A 18 6.64 4.24 -9.74
CA LYS A 18 8.09 4.28 -9.92
C LYS A 18 8.63 5.63 -9.41
N GLY A 19 9.53 5.60 -8.43
CA GLY A 19 10.16 6.80 -7.86
C GLY A 19 9.44 7.45 -6.67
N LYS A 20 8.35 6.86 -6.15
CA LYS A 20 7.71 7.31 -4.90
C LYS A 20 7.33 6.13 -4.01
N GLY A 21 7.41 6.31 -2.70
CA GLY A 21 6.99 5.34 -1.68
C GLY A 21 8.11 4.87 -0.78
N PHE A 22 7.76 4.02 0.17
CA PHE A 22 8.65 3.46 1.19
C PHE A 22 8.68 1.95 1.05
N GLU A 23 9.86 1.35 1.07
CA GLU A 23 10.00 -0.10 1.10
C GLU A 23 10.37 -0.55 2.51
N LYS A 24 9.66 -1.54 3.03
CA LYS A 24 9.98 -2.17 4.32
C LYS A 24 9.64 -3.66 4.27
N GLU A 25 10.59 -4.50 4.68
CA GLU A 25 10.47 -5.97 4.64
C GLU A 25 10.03 -6.51 3.27
N GLY A 26 10.55 -5.93 2.17
CA GLY A 26 10.21 -6.33 0.81
C GLY A 26 8.79 -5.93 0.34
N LYS A 27 8.05 -5.17 1.15
CA LYS A 27 6.73 -4.61 0.79
C LYS A 27 6.86 -3.12 0.47
N TRP A 28 6.19 -2.68 -0.59
CA TRP A 28 6.11 -1.27 -0.97
C TRP A 28 4.91 -0.62 -0.31
N PHE A 29 5.12 0.58 0.22
CA PHE A 29 4.10 1.41 0.84
C PHE A 29 4.02 2.77 0.15
N CYS A 30 2.81 3.26 -0.09
CA CYS A 30 2.64 4.53 -0.79
C CYS A 30 3.03 5.73 0.07
N SER A 31 3.04 5.58 1.41
CA SER A 31 3.29 6.66 2.36
C SER A 31 3.75 6.10 3.72
N LYS A 32 4.43 6.93 4.51
CA LYS A 32 4.88 6.58 5.87
C LYS A 32 3.72 6.18 6.79
N GLU A 33 2.53 6.74 6.56
CA GLU A 33 1.32 6.34 7.28
C GLU A 33 0.91 4.89 7.01
N CYS A 34 0.99 4.44 5.75
CA CYS A 34 0.71 3.05 5.39
C CYS A 34 1.75 2.11 6.01
N LEU A 35 3.03 2.51 6.00
CA LEU A 35 4.10 1.78 6.66
C LEU A 35 3.85 1.68 8.18
N ASN A 36 3.48 2.77 8.85
CA ASN A 36 3.19 2.75 10.29
C ASN A 36 1.94 1.93 10.62
N ARG A 37 0.88 2.01 9.81
CA ARG A 37 -0.30 1.14 9.93
C ARG A 37 0.06 -0.33 9.77
N PHE A 38 0.95 -0.64 8.83
CA PHE A 38 1.44 -1.99 8.61
C PHE A 38 2.22 -2.51 9.82
N GLU A 39 3.14 -1.71 10.36
CA GLU A 39 3.88 -2.02 11.60
C GLU A 39 2.95 -2.18 12.81
N GLY A 40 1.91 -1.35 12.90
CA GLY A 40 0.87 -1.45 13.93
C GLY A 40 -0.14 -2.59 13.72
N GLY A 41 0.07 -3.47 12.73
CA GLY A 41 -0.82 -4.60 12.43
C GLY A 41 -2.17 -4.21 11.82
N LYS A 42 -2.38 -2.94 11.45
CA LYS A 42 -3.62 -2.41 10.86
C LYS A 42 -3.51 -2.41 9.34
N ILE A 43 -3.58 -3.60 8.75
CA ILE A 43 -3.85 -3.75 7.31
C ILE A 43 -5.25 -3.20 7.02
N SER A 44 -5.33 -2.05 6.36
CA SER A 44 -6.58 -1.36 6.07
C SER A 44 -7.35 -2.14 5.00
N LYS A 45 -8.08 -3.19 5.41
CA LYS A 45 -9.22 -3.64 4.61
C LYS A 45 -10.08 -2.41 4.46
N LYS A 46 -10.11 -1.82 3.27
CA LYS A 46 -11.09 -0.80 2.88
C LYS A 46 -12.48 -1.38 3.15
N GLY A 47 -12.96 -1.20 4.36
CA GLY A 47 -14.38 -1.12 4.64
C GLY A 47 -14.84 0.13 3.92
N CYS A 48 -15.60 -0.10 2.86
CA CYS A 48 -16.47 0.85 2.17
C CYS A 48 -16.88 1.98 3.12
N CYS A 49 -16.47 3.22 2.83
CA CYS A 49 -17.28 4.36 3.23
C CYS A 49 -18.43 4.38 2.23
N CYS A 50 -19.49 3.64 2.56
CA CYS A 50 -20.68 3.53 1.74
C CYS A 50 -21.90 3.64 2.66
N CYS A 51 -22.32 4.90 2.79
CA CYS A 51 -23.71 5.35 2.85
C CYS A 51 -24.45 5.28 4.19
N HIS A 52 -24.76 6.50 4.66
CA HIS A 52 -25.94 6.94 5.41
C HIS A 52 -26.12 6.43 6.85
#